data_AF-A0A935BBG1-F1
#
_entry.id   AF-A0A935BBG1-F1
#
_cell.length_a   1.000
_cell.length_b   1.000
_cell.length_c   1.000
_cell.angle_alpha   90.00
_cell.angle_beta   90.00
_cell.angle_gamma   90.00
#
_symmetry.space_group_name_H-M   'P 1'
#
loop_
_entity.id
_entity.type
_entity.pdbx_description
1 polymer ?
#
loop_
_entity_poly.entity_id
_entity_poly.type
_entity_poly.pdbx_seq_one_letter_code
_entity_poly.pdbx_strand_id
1 'polypeptide(L)'
;MKKGIIAVLFVLIAVGVSNAQVTAIRAGRIVDPETGTVASNQIILIEGQDIKAIGANVAIPPGATVVDLSRETVIPGMMDAHAHLCMNTQHKRDGGRYYFTTLLDSNAKPRSRVRSMRSRCLSMASPRCVTSATKAIMRASKSAR
;
A
#
# COMPACT_ATOMS: atom_id res chain seq x y z
N MET A 1 -45.52 -3.05 28.52
CA MET A 1 -44.14 -2.76 28.97
C MET A 1 -43.04 -3.43 28.13
N LYS A 2 -43.20 -4.69 27.67
CA LYS A 2 -42.18 -5.40 26.85
C LYS A 2 -41.94 -4.82 25.43
N LYS A 3 -42.94 -4.14 24.85
CA LYS A 3 -42.86 -3.55 23.50
C LYS A 3 -41.92 -2.31 23.42
N GLY A 4 -41.76 -1.57 24.52
CA GLY A 4 -40.86 -0.41 24.58
C GLY A 4 -39.38 -0.79 24.65
N ILE A 5 -39.07 -1.93 25.29
CA ILE A 5 -37.68 -2.43 25.41
C ILE A 5 -37.13 -2.87 24.04
N ILE A 6 -37.98 -3.46 23.18
CA ILE A 6 -37.59 -3.88 21.83
C ILE A 6 -37.30 -2.67 20.93
N ALA A 7 -38.07 -1.59 21.07
CA ALA A 7 -37.86 -0.36 20.30
C ALA A 7 -36.54 0.36 20.68
N VAL A 8 -36.20 0.39 21.97
CA VAL A 8 -34.93 0.98 22.46
C VAL A 8 -33.73 0.14 22.02
N LEU A 9 -33.85 -1.20 22.00
CA LEU A 9 -32.79 -2.08 21.55
C LEU A 9 -32.51 -1.96 20.05
N PHE A 10 -33.53 -1.71 19.22
CA PHE A 10 -33.37 -1.53 17.77
C PHE A 10 -32.67 -0.21 17.42
N VAL A 11 -32.92 0.86 18.19
CA VAL A 11 -32.28 2.17 18.00
C VAL A 11 -30.80 2.14 18.38
N LEU A 12 -30.40 1.35 19.38
CA LEU A 12 -29.00 1.21 19.80
C LEU A 12 -28.11 0.46 18.79
N ILE A 13 -28.68 -0.41 17.94
CA ILE A 13 -27.93 -1.17 16.93
C ILE A 13 -27.63 -0.30 15.69
N ALA A 14 -28.42 0.73 15.41
CA ALA A 14 -28.28 1.56 14.20
C ALA A 14 -27.07 2.52 14.23
N VAL A 15 -26.45 2.79 15.38
CA VAL A 15 -25.39 3.80 15.54
C VAL A 15 -23.98 3.23 15.25
N GLY A 16 -23.86 1.95 14.92
CA GLY A 16 -22.58 1.25 14.80
C GLY A 16 -21.93 1.18 13.40
N VAL A 17 -22.48 1.82 12.37
CA VAL A 17 -21.91 1.71 11.01
C VAL A 17 -20.73 2.68 10.87
N SER A 18 -19.53 2.23 11.24
CA SER A 18 -18.30 2.95 10.94
C SER A 18 -18.09 2.96 9.44
N ASN A 19 -18.38 4.09 8.80
CA ASN A 19 -18.15 4.26 7.36
C ASN A 19 -16.64 4.36 7.11
N ALA A 20 -16.13 3.67 6.09
CA ALA A 20 -14.71 3.69 5.78
C ALA A 20 -14.29 5.12 5.38
N GLN A 21 -13.16 5.60 5.90
CA GLN A 21 -12.66 6.94 5.53
C GLN A 21 -12.39 6.97 4.02
N VAL A 22 -13.02 7.93 3.34
CA VAL A 22 -12.84 8.16 1.91
C VAL A 22 -11.81 9.27 1.71
N THR A 23 -10.82 9.01 0.87
CA THR A 23 -9.79 9.99 0.46
C THR A 23 -9.84 10.15 -1.05
N ALA A 24 -9.88 11.39 -1.53
CA ALA A 24 -9.76 11.72 -2.95
C ALA A 24 -8.42 12.42 -3.20
N ILE A 25 -7.62 11.89 -4.12
CA ILE A 25 -6.36 12.50 -4.55
C ILE A 25 -6.58 13.12 -5.92
N ARG A 26 -6.38 14.44 -6.03
CA ARG A 26 -6.32 15.14 -7.33
C ARG A 26 -4.90 15.06 -7.86
N ALA A 27 -4.67 14.25 -8.89
CA ALA A 27 -3.37 14.06 -9.51
C ALA A 27 -3.25 14.91 -10.79
N GLY A 28 -2.16 15.67 -10.89
CA GLY A 28 -1.83 16.42 -12.11
C GLY A 28 -1.56 15.49 -13.27
N ARG A 29 -0.68 14.49 -13.04
CA ARG A 29 -0.39 13.39 -13.96
C ARG A 29 -0.42 12.07 -13.22
N ILE A 30 -0.93 11.03 -13.85
CA ILE A 30 -0.83 9.64 -13.38
C ILE A 30 -0.15 8.79 -14.45
N VAL A 31 0.80 7.97 -14.02
CA VAL A 31 1.48 7.00 -14.91
C VAL A 31 0.78 5.65 -14.77
N ASP A 32 0.28 5.11 -15.88
CA ASP A 32 -0.21 3.74 -15.97
C ASP A 32 0.88 2.85 -16.62
N PRO A 33 1.61 2.04 -15.84
CA PRO A 33 2.64 1.16 -16.38
C PRO A 33 2.09 -0.02 -17.17
N GLU A 34 0.81 -0.39 -17.02
CA GLU A 34 0.21 -1.48 -17.81
C GLU A 34 0.07 -1.06 -19.27
N THR A 35 -0.37 0.18 -19.49
CA THR A 35 -0.58 0.74 -20.84
C THR A 35 0.61 1.56 -21.34
N GLY A 36 1.53 1.94 -20.46
CA GLY A 36 2.64 2.83 -20.78
C GLY A 36 2.20 4.28 -21.03
N THR A 37 1.04 4.68 -20.49
CA THR A 37 0.44 5.99 -20.74
C THR A 37 0.56 6.93 -19.54
N VAL A 38 0.46 8.23 -19.82
CA VAL A 38 0.38 9.28 -18.80
C VAL A 38 -0.91 10.06 -19.00
N ALA A 39 -1.84 9.95 -18.05
CA ALA A 39 -3.10 10.69 -18.08
C ALA A 39 -3.03 11.91 -17.18
N SER A 40 -3.61 13.03 -17.62
CA SER A 40 -3.61 14.30 -16.87
C SER A 40 -4.95 14.55 -16.17
N ASN A 41 -4.94 15.37 -15.12
CA ASN A 41 -6.13 15.82 -14.37
C ASN A 41 -7.02 14.65 -13.91
N GLN A 42 -6.42 13.69 -13.21
CA GLN A 42 -7.10 12.49 -12.74
C GLN A 42 -7.46 12.60 -11.27
N ILE A 43 -8.59 11.99 -10.88
CA ILE A 43 -8.99 11.84 -9.49
C ILE A 43 -8.83 10.36 -9.14
N ILE A 44 -8.11 10.08 -8.05
CA ILE A 44 -7.98 8.75 -7.46
C ILE A 44 -8.85 8.73 -6.20
N LEU A 45 -9.87 7.89 -6.19
CA LEU A 45 -10.75 7.71 -5.04
C LEU A 45 -10.33 6.47 -4.25
N ILE A 46 -10.03 6.66 -2.98
CA ILE A 46 -9.59 5.64 -2.04
C ILE A 46 -10.62 5.51 -0.94
N GLU A 47 -11.03 4.29 -0.62
CA GLU A 47 -11.92 3.98 0.49
C GLU A 47 -11.25 2.93 1.37
N GLY A 48 -10.91 3.31 2.61
CA GLY A 48 -10.11 2.46 3.48
C GLY A 48 -8.72 2.19 2.91
N GLN A 49 -8.45 0.95 2.51
CA GLN A 49 -7.15 0.52 1.97
C GLN A 49 -7.18 0.26 0.45
N ASP A 50 -8.34 0.45 -0.18
CA ASP A 50 -8.55 0.10 -1.58
C ASP A 50 -8.77 1.35 -2.42
N ILE A 51 -8.17 1.37 -3.61
CA ILE A 51 -8.51 2.35 -4.64
C ILE A 51 -9.82 1.89 -5.29
N LYS A 52 -10.87 2.70 -5.17
CA LYS A 52 -12.21 2.41 -5.69
C LYS A 52 -12.37 2.82 -7.15
N ALA A 53 -11.81 3.96 -7.52
CA ALA A 53 -11.92 4.50 -8.88
C ALA A 53 -10.75 5.40 -9.20
N ILE A 54 -10.41 5.47 -10.50
CA ILE A 54 -9.48 6.44 -11.07
C ILE A 54 -10.11 6.99 -12.33
N GLY A 55 -10.09 8.31 -12.51
CA GLY A 55 -10.62 8.94 -13.73
C GLY A 55 -10.70 10.46 -13.62
N ALA A 56 -10.77 11.14 -14.77
CA ALA A 56 -10.94 12.60 -14.81
C ALA A 56 -12.31 13.06 -14.29
N ASN A 57 -13.34 12.22 -14.48
CA ASN A 57 -14.74 12.53 -14.15
C ASN A 57 -15.23 11.83 -12.88
N VAL A 58 -14.32 11.37 -12.00
CA VAL A 58 -14.72 10.70 -10.75
C VAL A 58 -15.23 11.74 -9.77
N ALA A 59 -16.49 11.60 -9.35
CA ALA A 59 -17.09 12.47 -8.35
C ALA A 59 -16.44 12.25 -6.97
N ILE A 60 -16.10 13.34 -6.29
CA ILE A 60 -15.60 13.30 -4.92
C ILE A 60 -16.82 13.32 -3.98
N PRO A 61 -17.07 12.24 -3.20
CA PRO A 61 -18.21 12.19 -2.31
C PRO A 61 -18.07 13.20 -1.15
N PRO A 62 -19.20 13.69 -0.61
CA PRO A 62 -19.19 14.65 0.49
C PRO A 62 -18.53 14.02 1.74
N GLY A 63 -17.68 14.79 2.42
CA GLY A 63 -16.93 14.33 3.59
C GLY A 63 -15.63 13.57 3.26
N ALA A 64 -15.28 13.39 1.98
CA ALA A 64 -13.99 12.83 1.61
C ALA A 64 -12.84 13.77 1.99
N THR A 65 -11.75 13.21 2.49
CA THR A 65 -10.49 13.94 2.68
C THR A 65 -9.87 14.18 1.32
N VAL A 66 -9.56 15.44 0.98
CA VAL A 66 -9.00 15.76 -0.33
C VAL A 66 -7.52 16.08 -0.23
N VAL A 67 -6.71 15.37 -1.00
CA VAL A 67 -5.27 15.59 -1.15
C VAL A 67 -5.02 16.18 -2.53
N ASP A 68 -4.42 17.37 -2.59
CA ASP A 68 -4.12 18.06 -3.83
C ASP A 68 -2.68 17.82 -4.29
N LEU A 69 -2.55 17.06 -5.37
CA LEU A 69 -1.30 16.77 -6.09
C LEU A 69 -1.44 17.21 -7.56
N SER A 70 -2.25 18.23 -7.84
CA SER A 70 -2.57 18.71 -9.20
C SER A 70 -1.36 19.17 -10.01
N ARG A 71 -0.21 19.42 -9.36
CA ARG A 71 1.06 19.79 -10.01
C ARG A 71 2.06 18.65 -10.10
N GLU A 72 1.76 17.52 -9.47
CA GLU A 72 2.68 16.41 -9.32
C GLU A 72 2.39 15.26 -10.28
N THR A 73 3.40 14.39 -10.44
CA THR A 73 3.25 13.11 -11.13
C THR A 73 3.10 12.00 -10.10
N VAL A 74 1.96 11.33 -10.13
CA VAL A 74 1.66 10.18 -9.28
C VAL A 74 2.01 8.90 -10.03
N ILE A 75 2.80 8.05 -9.38
CA ILE A 75 3.15 6.72 -9.87
C ILE A 75 2.61 5.65 -8.91
N PRO A 76 2.39 4.41 -9.37
CA PRO A 76 2.14 3.30 -8.47
C PRO A 76 3.28 3.16 -7.45
N GLY A 77 2.96 2.63 -6.27
CA GLY A 77 3.98 2.32 -5.27
C GLY A 77 5.05 1.39 -5.85
N MET A 78 6.33 1.77 -5.71
CA MET A 78 7.43 0.96 -6.18
C MET A 78 7.56 -0.31 -5.33
N MET A 79 7.78 -1.46 -5.98
CA MET A 79 8.06 -2.73 -5.32
C MET A 79 9.53 -3.09 -5.50
N ASP A 80 10.19 -3.47 -4.40
CA ASP A 80 11.56 -3.99 -4.44
C ASP A 80 11.54 -5.51 -4.55
N ALA A 81 12.04 -6.03 -5.67
CA ALA A 81 12.17 -7.46 -5.94
C ALA A 81 13.51 -8.04 -5.49
N HIS A 82 14.46 -7.21 -5.07
CA HIS A 82 15.83 -7.60 -4.77
C HIS A 82 16.25 -7.09 -3.39
N ALA A 83 15.60 -7.62 -2.36
CA ALA A 83 15.94 -7.35 -0.97
C ALA A 83 16.76 -8.49 -0.36
N HIS A 84 17.93 -8.16 0.19
CA HIS A 84 18.74 -9.11 0.96
C HIS A 84 18.29 -9.16 2.42
N LEU A 85 17.23 -9.93 2.71
CA LEU A 85 16.60 -10.00 4.05
C LEU A 85 17.50 -10.54 5.17
N CYS A 86 18.53 -11.32 4.84
CA CYS A 86 19.39 -12.00 5.81
C CYS A 86 20.82 -11.43 5.88
N MET A 87 21.11 -10.35 5.16
CA MET A 87 22.42 -9.70 5.23
C MET A 87 22.46 -8.73 6.41
N ASN A 88 23.38 -8.99 7.34
CA ASN A 88 23.73 -7.99 8.36
C ASN A 88 24.86 -7.14 7.81
N THR A 89 24.56 -5.92 7.41
CA THR A 89 25.57 -4.91 7.10
C THR A 89 26.25 -4.50 8.41
N GLN A 90 27.53 -4.84 8.58
CA GLN A 90 28.30 -4.37 9.73
C GLN A 90 29.05 -3.11 9.30
N HIS A 91 28.41 -1.95 9.42
CA HIS A 91 28.98 -0.67 8.96
C HIS A 91 30.43 -0.42 9.43
N LYS A 92 30.77 -0.82 10.66
CA LYS A 92 32.12 -0.73 11.22
C LYS A 92 33.15 -1.67 10.57
N ARG A 93 32.71 -2.79 10.00
CA ARG A 93 33.55 -3.84 9.39
C ARG A 93 33.62 -3.69 7.88
N ASP A 94 32.54 -3.24 7.26
CA ASP A 94 32.39 -3.12 5.81
C ASP A 94 32.87 -1.76 5.28
N GLY A 95 33.04 -0.75 6.13
CA GLY A 95 33.51 0.57 5.72
C GLY A 95 32.64 1.21 4.62
N GLY A 96 31.37 0.83 4.54
CA GLY A 96 30.44 1.25 3.47
C GLY A 96 30.60 0.52 2.13
N ARG A 97 31.45 -0.51 2.03
CA ARG A 97 31.74 -1.26 0.80
C ARG A 97 31.19 -2.69 0.86
N TYR A 98 29.87 -2.80 0.74
CA TYR A 98 29.12 -4.05 0.92
C TYR A 98 29.41 -5.17 -0.09
N TYR A 99 29.92 -4.84 -1.28
CA TYR A 99 30.18 -5.83 -2.32
C TYR A 99 31.55 -6.53 -2.19
N PHE A 100 32.53 -5.87 -1.57
CA PHE A 100 33.90 -6.40 -1.50
C PHE A 100 34.11 -7.38 -0.34
N THR A 101 33.46 -7.13 0.80
CA THR A 101 33.57 -8.01 1.98
C THR A 101 32.91 -9.36 1.79
N THR A 102 31.81 -9.43 1.03
CA THR A 102 31.11 -10.71 0.75
C THR A 102 31.90 -11.62 -0.22
N LEU A 103 32.77 -11.03 -1.06
CA LEU A 103 33.62 -11.79 -1.99
C LEU A 103 34.95 -12.23 -1.34
N LEU A 104 35.48 -11.45 -0.41
CA LEU A 104 36.72 -11.77 0.30
C LEU A 104 36.52 -12.58 1.57
N ASP A 105 35.33 -12.53 2.16
CA ASP A 105 35.00 -13.27 3.36
C ASP A 105 34.04 -14.42 3.03
N SER A 106 34.60 -15.59 2.71
CA SER A 106 33.87 -16.86 2.54
C SER A 106 33.27 -17.41 3.84
N ASN A 107 33.10 -16.57 4.86
CA ASN A 107 32.48 -16.93 6.13
C ASN A 107 30.97 -17.13 5.97
N ALA A 108 30.60 -18.30 5.45
CA ALA A 108 29.38 -18.99 5.85
C ALA A 108 29.29 -18.92 7.38
N LYS A 109 28.31 -18.15 7.90
CA LYS A 109 28.05 -18.07 9.35
C LYS A 109 27.98 -19.48 9.93
N PRO A 110 28.57 -19.73 11.12
CA PRO A 110 28.38 -20.99 11.83
C PRO A 110 26.89 -21.31 11.96
N ARG A 111 26.52 -22.55 11.64
CA ARG A 111 25.14 -23.05 11.48
C ARG A 111 24.21 -22.72 12.66
N SER A 112 24.78 -22.54 13.86
CA SER A 112 24.06 -22.13 15.08
C SER A 112 23.40 -20.75 14.99
N ARG A 113 23.99 -19.80 14.26
CA ARG A 113 23.50 -18.41 14.19
C ARG A 113 22.43 -18.21 13.11
N VAL A 114 22.40 -19.07 12.09
CA VAL A 114 21.39 -19.05 11.00
C VAL A 114 20.01 -19.46 11.52
N ARG A 115 19.94 -20.41 12.48
CA ARG A 115 18.67 -20.89 13.06
C ARG A 115 17.91 -19.81 13.84
N SER A 116 18.65 -18.86 14.45
CA SER A 116 18.07 -17.71 15.17
C SER A 116 17.48 -16.64 14.24
N MET A 117 18.01 -16.47 13.03
CA MET A 117 17.51 -15.48 12.06
C MET A 117 16.21 -15.97 11.39
N ARG A 118 16.04 -17.28 11.22
CA ARG A 118 14.86 -17.88 10.58
C ARG A 118 13.54 -17.60 11.33
N SER A 119 13.56 -17.50 12.66
CA SER A 119 12.34 -17.22 13.43
C SER A 119 11.93 -15.74 13.41
N ARG A 120 12.88 -14.83 13.17
CA ARG A 120 12.62 -13.38 13.11
C ARG A 120 12.04 -12.93 11.76
N CYS A 121 12.48 -13.58 10.67
CA CYS A 121 12.06 -13.21 9.32
C CYS A 121 10.60 -13.55 9.01
N LEU A 122 10.05 -14.63 9.59
CA LEU A 122 8.66 -15.05 9.35
C LEU A 122 7.61 -14.06 9.88
N SER A 123 7.99 -13.16 10.78
CA SER A 123 7.08 -12.20 11.43
C SER A 123 6.80 -10.94 10.61
N MET A 124 7.56 -10.65 9.54
CA MET A 124 7.54 -9.33 8.88
C MET A 124 6.85 -9.32 7.50
N ALA A 125 6.41 -10.46 6.98
CA ALA A 125 5.77 -10.54 5.66
C ALA A 125 4.24 -10.61 5.79
N SER A 126 3.55 -9.46 5.83
CA SER A 126 2.10 -9.39 5.61
C SER A 126 1.79 -8.92 4.18
N PRO A 127 1.21 -9.78 3.30
CA PRO A 127 1.06 -9.51 1.87
C PRO A 127 -0.18 -8.70 1.46
N ARG A 128 -1.01 -8.21 2.39
CA ARG A 128 -2.35 -7.70 2.05
C ARG A 128 -2.39 -6.28 1.46
N CYS A 129 -1.39 -5.44 1.75
CA CYS A 129 -1.46 -4.03 1.36
C CYS A 129 -1.00 -3.77 -0.09
N VAL A 130 -0.15 -4.65 -0.64
CA VAL A 130 0.57 -4.42 -1.91
C VAL A 130 -0.27 -4.78 -3.14
N THR A 131 -1.20 -5.74 -3.02
CA THR A 131 -1.97 -6.24 -4.17
C THR A 131 -3.15 -5.34 -4.55
N SER A 132 -3.64 -4.48 -3.66
CA SER A 132 -4.83 -3.66 -3.93
C SER A 132 -4.54 -2.51 -4.91
N ALA A 133 -3.45 -1.77 -4.72
CA ALA A 133 -3.15 -0.57 -5.50
C ALA A 133 -2.91 -0.87 -6.99
N THR A 134 -2.09 -1.88 -7.31
CA THR A 134 -1.83 -2.26 -8.70
C THR A 134 -3.09 -2.80 -9.38
N LYS A 135 -3.87 -3.62 -8.66
CA LYS A 135 -5.11 -4.22 -9.19
C LYS A 135 -6.20 -3.19 -9.49
N ALA A 136 -6.23 -2.10 -8.75
CA ALA A 136 -7.18 -1.03 -8.99
C ALA A 136 -6.78 -0.13 -10.17
N ILE A 137 -5.49 0.16 -10.36
CA ILE A 137 -4.99 0.83 -11.58
C ILE A 137 -5.32 -0.03 -12.81
N MET A 138 -5.05 -1.34 -12.74
CA MET A 138 -5.40 -2.28 -13.81
C MET A 138 -6.91 -2.34 -14.12
N ARG A 139 -7.77 -2.22 -13.09
CA ARG A 139 -9.24 -2.21 -13.27
C ARG A 139 -9.78 -0.90 -13.81
N ALA A 140 -9.25 0.24 -13.35
CA ALA A 140 -9.65 1.56 -13.84
C ALA A 140 -9.24 1.75 -15.31
N SER A 141 -8.07 1.23 -15.72
CA SER A 141 -7.61 1.24 -17.12
C SER A 141 -8.55 0.48 -18.06
N LYS A 142 -9.14 -0.64 -17.59
CA LYS A 142 -10.15 -1.39 -18.35
C LYS A 142 -11.54 -0.73 -18.40
N SER A 143 -11.93 0.01 -17.37
CA SER A 143 -13.25 0.67 -17.30
C SER A 143 -13.33 1.97 -18.09
N ALA A 144 -12.19 2.50 -18.55
CA ALA A 144 -12.11 3.70 -19.39
C ALA A 144 -12.15 3.38 -20.92
N ARG A 145 -12.45 2.13 -21.30
CA ARG A 145 -12.77 1.72 -22.67
C ARG A 145 -14.26 1.50 -22.86
#